data_AF-A0A849FWD6-F1
#
_entry.id   AF-A0A849FWD6-F1
#
_cell.length_a   1.000
_cell.length_b   1.000
_cell.length_c   1.000
_cell.angle_alpha   90.00
_cell.angle_beta   90.00
_cell.angle_gamma   90.00
#
_symmetry.space_group_name_H-M   'P 1'
#
loop_
_entity.id
_entity.type
_entity.pdbx_description
1 polymer ?
#
loop_
_entity_poly.entity_id
_entity_poly.type
_entity_poly.pdbx_seq_one_letter_code
_entity_poly.pdbx_strand_id
1 'polypeptide(L)' 'MNLSPAYEDFEARFAAGENQVVYTRLVADLDTPVSLMMKLTDAQRDSFVLESVTGGEVRGRYSIVGMKPDLIWQ' A
#
# COMPACT_ATOMS: atom_id res chain seq x y z
N MET A 1 -15.30 -5.42 -3.01
CA MET A 1 -14.11 -5.07 -2.21
C MET A 1 -14.60 -4.67 -0.84
N ASN A 2 -14.18 -5.36 0.22
CA ASN A 2 -14.65 -5.06 1.58
C ASN A 2 -13.63 -4.14 2.25
N LEU A 3 -13.98 -2.87 2.44
CA LEU A 3 -13.09 -1.88 3.04
C LEU A 3 -13.14 -1.99 4.56
N SER A 4 -12.00 -1.77 5.21
CA SER A 4 -11.86 -1.73 6.66
C SER A 4 -11.06 -0.48 7.05
N PRO A 5 -11.47 0.26 8.09
CA PRO A 5 -12.72 0.11 8.86
C PRO A 5 -13.99 0.36 8.02
N ALA A 6 -15.16 0.01 8.57
CA ALA A 6 -16.45 0.40 7.99
C ALA A 6 -16.61 1.93 8.03
N TYR A 7 -17.47 2.47 7.17
CA TYR A 7 -17.63 3.92 7.04
C TYR A 7 -18.00 4.58 8.37
N GLU A 8 -18.95 4.00 9.10
CA GLU A 8 -19.47 4.53 10.35
C GLU A 8 -18.38 4.60 11.43
N ASP A 9 -17.55 3.57 11.53
CA ASP A 9 -16.41 3.52 12.46
C ASP A 9 -15.33 4.55 12.08
N PHE A 10 -15.07 4.70 10.77
CA PHE A 10 -14.10 5.67 10.26
C PHE A 10 -14.56 7.10 10.54
N GLU A 11 -15.82 7.43 10.24
CA GLU A 11 -16.41 8.75 10.37
C GLU A 11 -16.35 9.25 11.81
N ALA A 12 -16.72 8.41 12.78
CA ALA A 12 -16.69 8.77 14.20
C ALA A 12 -15.29 9.16 14.68
N ARG A 13 -14.27 8.37 14.32
CA ARG A 13 -12.87 8.63 14.69
C ARG A 13 -12.26 9.79 13.93
N PHE A 14 -12.65 9.98 12.66
CA PHE A 14 -12.22 11.12 11.87
C PHE A 14 -12.74 12.43 12.47
N ALA A 15 -14.01 12.47 12.87
CA ALA A 15 -14.60 13.62 13.56
C ALA A 15 -13.92 13.91 14.92
N ALA A 16 -13.33 12.89 15.55
CA ALA A 16 -12.52 13.03 16.76
C ALA A 16 -11.07 13.48 16.50
N GLY A 17 -10.65 13.65 15.24
CA GLY A 17 -9.30 14.06 14.86
C GLY A 17 -8.25 12.94 14.91
N GLU A 18 -8.67 11.69 14.92
CA GLU A 18 -7.76 10.54 14.96
C GLU A 18 -7.20 10.18 13.59
N ASN A 19 -5.90 9.85 13.53
CA ASN A 19 -5.25 9.34 12.32
C ASN A 19 -5.68 7.90 12.02
N GLN A 20 -6.03 7.62 10.77
CA GLN A 20 -6.59 6.32 10.37
C GLN A 20 -6.11 5.89 8.97
N VAL A 21 -6.15 4.58 8.71
CA VAL A 21 -5.87 3.99 7.39
C VAL A 21 -7.07 3.16 6.96
N VAL A 22 -7.61 3.47 5.79
CA VAL A 22 -8.60 2.61 5.11
C VAL A 22 -7.84 1.63 4.23
N TYR A 23 -8.16 0.34 4.38
CA TYR A 23 -7.49 -0.72 3.64
C TYR A 23 -8.46 -1.85 3.29
N THR A 24 -8.01 -2.72 2.41
CA THR A 24 -8.66 -3.99 2.11
C THR A 24 -7.60 -5.05 1.88
N ARG A 25 -7.96 -6.32 2.01
CA ARG A 25 -7.08 -7.45 1.71
C ARG A 25 -7.61 -8.14 0.47
N LEU A 26 -6.73 -8.33 -0.50
CA LEU A 26 -7.00 -9.02 -1.74
C LEU A 26 -6.08 -10.24 -1.84
N VAL A 27 -6.58 -11.29 -2.49
CA VAL A 27 -5.74 -12.45 -2.86
C VAL A 27 -4.93 -12.08 -4.09
N ALA A 28 -3.63 -12.34 -4.06
CA ALA A 28 -2.67 -11.95 -5.10
C ALA A 28 -1.62 -13.05 -5.33
N ASP A 29 -2.01 -14.32 -5.21
CA ASP A 29 -1.08 -15.47 -5.17
C ASP A 29 -0.28 -15.66 -6.46
N LEU A 30 -0.78 -15.12 -7.58
CA LEU A 30 -0.13 -15.17 -8.90
C LEU A 30 0.73 -13.93 -9.19
N ASP A 31 0.79 -12.99 -8.26
CA ASP A 31 1.47 -11.73 -8.44
C ASP A 31 2.74 -11.66 -7.61
N THR A 32 3.78 -11.14 -8.23
CA THR A 32 5.02 -10.74 -7.56
C THR A 32 4.94 -9.25 -7.20
N PRO A 33 5.76 -8.76 -6.26
CA PRO A 33 5.83 -7.32 -5.97
C PRO A 33 6.06 -6.45 -7.20
N VAL A 34 6.90 -6.91 -8.15
CA VAL A 34 7.17 -6.20 -9.40
C VAL A 34 5.95 -6.21 -10.32
N SER A 35 5.25 -7.34 -10.48
CA SER A 35 4.05 -7.38 -11.32
C SER A 35 2.93 -6.52 -10.73
N LEU A 36 2.78 -6.45 -9.40
CA LEU A 36 1.85 -5.53 -8.75
C LEU A 36 2.23 -4.07 -8.97
N MET A 37 3.50 -3.71 -8.83
CA MET A 37 3.96 -2.35 -9.09
C MET A 37 3.60 -1.93 -10.52
N MET A 38 3.84 -2.78 -11.53
CA MET A 38 3.45 -2.46 -12.91
C MET A 38 1.93 -2.33 -13.08
N LYS A 39 1.15 -3.27 -12.53
CA LYS A 39 -0.32 -3.29 -12.65
C LYS A 39 -1.00 -2.12 -11.94
N LEU A 40 -0.50 -1.73 -10.77
CA LEU A 40 -1.12 -0.71 -9.92
C LEU A 40 -0.69 0.69 -10.35
N THR A 41 0.59 0.87 -10.70
CA THR A 41 1.18 2.20 -10.85
C THR A 41 1.12 2.76 -12.26
N ASP A 42 0.91 1.92 -13.28
CA ASP A 42 0.88 2.32 -14.69
C ASP A 42 2.10 3.19 -15.11
N ALA A 43 3.27 2.86 -14.55
CA ALA A 43 4.52 3.60 -14.73
C ALA A 43 4.43 5.11 -14.40
N GLN A 44 3.51 5.50 -13.51
CA GLN A 44 3.38 6.89 -13.09
C GLN A 44 4.62 7.37 -12.33
N ARG A 45 4.94 8.65 -12.53
CA ARG A 45 6.01 9.34 -11.80
C ARG A 45 5.78 9.22 -10.28
N ASP A 46 6.87 9.17 -9.54
CA ASP A 46 6.89 9.11 -8.07
C ASP A 46 6.25 7.82 -7.48
N SER A 47 6.16 6.77 -8.30
CA SER A 47 5.84 5.42 -7.87
C SER A 47 7.10 4.65 -7.50
N PHE A 48 7.04 3.81 -6.47
CA PHE A 48 8.19 3.07 -5.97
C PHE A 48 7.80 1.69 -5.42
N VAL A 49 8.80 0.81 -5.34
CA VAL A 49 8.72 -0.46 -4.60
C VAL A 49 9.87 -0.53 -3.61
N LEU A 50 9.56 -0.89 -2.36
CA LEU A 50 10.55 -1.19 -1.32
C LEU A 50 10.48 -2.67 -1.01
N GLU A 51 11.60 -3.38 -1.18
CA GLU A 51 11.73 -4.78 -0.81
C GLU A 51 12.83 -4.93 0.24
N SER A 52 12.58 -5.76 1.26
CA SER A 52 13.60 -6.11 2.25
C SER A 52 14.36 -7.34 1.79
N VAL A 53 15.69 -7.32 1.85
CA VAL A 53 16.56 -8.47 1.58
C VAL A 53 17.55 -8.63 2.73
N THR A 54 17.62 -9.81 3.32
CA THR A 54 18.59 -10.13 4.38
C THR A 54 19.60 -11.12 3.83
N GLY A 55 20.89 -10.77 3.90
CA GLY A 55 22.00 -11.69 3.57
C GLY A 55 22.07 -12.17 2.12
N GLY A 56 21.35 -11.53 1.19
CA GLY A 56 21.41 -11.84 -0.24
C GLY A 56 20.54 -13.02 -0.71
N GLU A 57 19.94 -13.80 0.20
CA GLU A 57 19.30 -15.07 -0.15
C GLU A 57 17.82 -15.19 0.27
N VAL A 58 17.32 -14.32 1.15
CA VAL A 58 15.92 -14.37 1.61
C VAL A 58 15.23 -13.03 1.32
N ARG A 59 14.29 -13.04 0.36
CA ARG A 59 13.29 -11.98 0.21
C ARG A 59 12.49 -11.87 1.51
N GLY A 60 12.37 -10.65 2.03
CA GLY A 60 11.61 -10.35 3.23
C GLY A 60 10.12 -10.70 3.09
N ARG A 61 9.42 -10.83 4.22
CA ARG A 61 8.00 -11.24 4.24
C ARG A 61 7.06 -10.23 3.57
N TYR A 62 7.49 -8.98 3.41
CA TYR A 62 6.68 -7.89 2.87
C TYR A 62 7.47 -7.07 1.87
N SER A 63 6.77 -6.65 0.82
CA SER A 63 7.19 -5.59 -0.11
C SER A 63 6.14 -4.48 -0.06
N ILE A 64 6.57 -3.23 -0.23
CA ILE A 64 5.70 -2.05 -0.15
C ILE A 64 5.70 -1.38 -1.51
N VAL A 65 4.51 -1.14 -2.08
CA VAL A 65 4.34 -0.37 -3.31
C VAL A 65 3.70 0.97 -2.95
N GLY A 66 4.39 2.07 -3.28
CA GLY A 66 3.88 3.43 -3.14
C GLY A 66 3.56 4.04 -4.51
N MET A 67 2.49 4.82 -4.58
CA MET A 67 2.04 5.45 -5.82
C MET A 67 1.12 6.65 -5.52
N LYS A 68 1.01 7.57 -6.48
CA LYS A 68 0.12 8.76 -6.42
C LYS A 68 0.21 9.53 -5.10
N PRO A 69 1.40 9.99 -4.69
CA PRO A 69 1.51 10.81 -3.48
C PRO A 69 0.79 12.15 -3.68
N ASP A 70 0.04 12.59 -2.67
CA ASP A 70 -0.62 13.91 -2.68
C ASP A 70 0.36 15.05 -2.33
N LEU A 71 1.46 14.74 -1.64
CA LEU A 71 2.47 15.70 -1.20
C LEU A 71 3.87 15.13 -1.41
N ILE A 72 4.73 15.91 -2.06
CA ILE A 72 6.17 15.64 -2.20
C ILE A 72 6.90 16.79 -1.52
N TRP A 73 7.69 16.49 -0.49
CA TRP A 73 8.53 17.48 0.17
C TRP A 73 9.87 17.61 -0.57
N GLN A 74 10.29 18.84 -0.85
CA GLN A 74 11.51 19.19 -1.58
C GLN A 74 12.37 20.16 -0.78
#